data_AF-A0A371GTR4-F1
#
_entry.id   AF-A0A371GTR4-F1
#
_cell.length_a   1.000
_cell.length_b   1.000
_cell.length_c   1.000
_cell.angle_alpha   90.00
_cell.angle_beta   90.00
_cell.angle_gamma   90.00
#
_symmetry.space_group_name_H-M   'P 1'
#
loop_
_entity.id
_entity.type
_entity.pdbx_description
1 polymer ?
#
loop_
_entity_poly.entity_id
_entity_poly.type
_entity_poly.pdbx_seq_one_letter_code
_entity_poly.pdbx_strand_id
1 'polypeptide(L)'
;MAKTLREASWQSSEPTGAALEALVQYYDSPIRCFTFRDFQMAPTLEEYERLLGLPLTESSLYFHQGQPPSWATIARLLRVSETEMAKRRRNRNSMEGIPRVYIEERLLQFQEEQDWDAMIDVLGLLLYGVVLFPYIEDYIDLAAMEAFLAKRDRGENPTMAVLADTYYSLHQCGEQRRGALDAAPPCCTSG
;
A
#
# COMPACT_ATOMS: atom_id res chain seq x y z
N MET A 1 4.91 43.60 7.04
CA MET A 1 4.76 42.75 8.24
C MET A 1 3.34 42.18 8.16
N ALA A 2 3.07 40.92 7.83
CA ALA A 2 3.70 39.69 8.25
C ALA A 2 3.80 38.67 7.10
N LYS A 3 5.03 38.21 6.83
CA LYS A 3 5.34 36.98 6.09
C LYS A 3 6.08 36.09 7.09
N THR A 4 5.39 35.45 8.04
CA THR A 4 6.04 34.46 8.94
C THR A 4 5.02 33.66 9.77
N LEU A 5 4.13 32.88 9.16
CA LEU A 5 3.35 31.86 9.89
C LEU A 5 3.02 30.62 9.02
N ARG A 6 3.83 30.34 7.99
CA ARG A 6 3.65 29.12 7.15
C ARG A 6 4.90 28.24 7.06
N GLU A 7 5.92 28.50 7.86
CA GLU A 7 7.21 27.80 7.81
C GLU A 7 7.51 26.98 9.08
N ALA A 8 6.65 27.00 10.11
CA ALA A 8 6.97 26.43 11.43
C ALA A 8 6.29 25.08 11.75
N SER A 9 5.69 24.37 10.78
CA SER A 9 4.98 23.11 11.06
C SER A 9 5.51 21.88 10.31
N TRP A 10 6.60 22.00 9.54
CA TRP A 10 7.13 20.91 8.71
C TRP A 10 8.49 20.37 9.17
N GLN A 11 8.92 20.65 10.41
CA GLN A 11 10.27 20.30 10.89
C GLN A 11 10.34 19.12 11.86
N SER A 12 9.28 18.33 12.01
CA SER A 12 9.36 17.06 12.75
C SER A 12 8.91 15.91 11.85
N SER A 13 9.89 15.07 11.51
CA SER A 13 9.83 13.81 10.76
C SER A 13 9.56 13.89 9.26
N GLU A 14 10.52 14.44 8.50
CA GLU A 14 10.81 13.83 7.20
C GLU A 14 11.32 12.40 7.45
N PRO A 15 10.85 11.38 6.70
CA PRO A 15 11.53 10.11 6.65
C PRO A 15 12.93 10.40 6.09
N THR A 16 13.96 10.38 6.94
CA THR A 16 15.35 10.36 6.47
C THR A 16 15.48 9.26 5.42
N GLY A 17 16.13 9.50 4.28
CA GLY A 17 16.19 8.52 3.18
C GLY A 17 16.53 7.08 3.62
N ALA A 18 17.28 6.93 4.72
CA ALA A 18 17.54 5.65 5.39
C ALA A 18 16.28 4.86 5.82
N ALA A 19 15.18 5.50 6.19
CA ALA A 19 13.93 4.85 6.56
C ALA A 19 13.22 4.25 5.33
N LEU A 20 13.25 4.96 4.20
CA LEU A 20 12.75 4.44 2.92
C LEU A 20 13.63 3.30 2.42
N GLU A 21 14.96 3.43 2.56
CA GLU A 21 15.91 2.37 2.22
C GLU A 21 15.69 1.12 3.07
N ALA A 22 15.46 1.27 4.37
CA ALA A 22 15.13 0.17 5.26
C ALA A 22 13.78 -0.50 4.91
N LEU A 23 12.76 0.28 4.53
CA LEU A 23 11.50 -0.24 4.01
C LEU A 23 11.74 -1.09 2.75
N VAL A 24 12.51 -0.59 1.79
CA VAL A 24 12.81 -1.33 0.55
C VAL A 24 13.64 -2.58 0.82
N GLN A 25 14.60 -2.52 1.75
CA GLN A 25 15.54 -3.61 2.00
C GLN A 25 14.96 -4.75 2.84
N TYR A 26 14.14 -4.43 3.85
CA TYR A 26 13.75 -5.40 4.87
C TYR A 26 12.25 -5.71 4.89
N TYR A 27 11.40 -4.92 4.22
CA TYR A 27 9.97 -5.18 4.20
C TYR A 27 9.63 -6.36 3.29
N ASP A 28 9.10 -7.41 3.90
CA ASP A 28 8.59 -8.59 3.22
C ASP A 28 7.10 -8.37 2.93
N SER A 29 6.82 -7.93 1.70
CA SER A 29 5.48 -7.55 1.24
C SER A 29 4.43 -8.66 1.43
N PRO A 30 4.63 -9.92 0.99
CA PRO A 30 3.68 -11.02 1.18
C PRO A 30 3.19 -11.22 2.62
N ILE A 31 4.06 -11.04 3.61
CA ILE A 31 3.74 -11.26 5.03
C ILE A 31 3.60 -9.96 5.83
N ARG A 32 3.72 -8.81 5.16
CA ARG A 32 3.51 -7.44 5.69
C ARG A 32 4.32 -7.14 6.95
N CYS A 33 5.55 -7.63 7.01
CA CYS A 33 6.44 -7.42 8.14
C CYS A 33 7.88 -7.24 7.69
N PHE A 34 8.73 -6.73 8.58
CA PHE A 34 10.16 -6.67 8.36
C PHE A 34 10.79 -8.03 8.65
N THR A 35 11.46 -8.61 7.67
CA THR A 35 12.15 -9.89 7.81
C THR A 35 13.64 -9.66 8.02
N PHE A 36 14.14 -10.05 9.19
CA PHE A 36 15.57 -10.17 9.49
C PHE A 36 15.98 -11.64 9.50
N ARG A 37 17.29 -11.92 9.56
CA ARG A 37 17.80 -13.30 9.52
C ARG A 37 17.19 -14.21 10.59
N ASP A 38 17.00 -13.69 11.79
CA ASP A 38 16.67 -14.50 12.97
C ASP A 38 15.24 -14.25 13.50
N PHE A 39 14.57 -13.19 13.04
CA PHE A 39 13.24 -12.83 13.52
C PHE A 39 12.47 -11.97 12.50
N GLN A 40 11.15 -11.92 12.70
CA GLN A 40 10.23 -11.06 11.95
C GLN A 40 9.64 -10.02 12.89
N MET A 41 9.44 -8.81 12.38
CA MET A 41 8.89 -7.68 13.14
C MET A 41 7.79 -7.01 12.32
N ALA A 42 6.55 -7.11 12.78
CA ALA A 42 5.46 -6.32 12.22
C ALA A 42 5.41 -4.95 12.89
N PRO A 43 5.06 -3.88 12.15
CA PRO A 43 4.84 -2.59 12.77
C PRO A 43 3.69 -2.65 13.79
N THR A 44 3.87 -1.91 14.88
CA THR A 44 2.84 -1.67 15.90
C THR A 44 1.77 -0.70 15.38
N LEU A 45 0.68 -0.54 16.15
CA LEU A 45 -0.40 0.40 15.84
C LEU A 45 0.15 1.82 15.67
N GLU A 46 0.98 2.25 16.63
CA GLU A 46 1.58 3.58 16.68
C GLU A 46 2.58 3.81 15.54
N GLU A 47 3.28 2.76 15.11
CA GLU A 47 4.21 2.83 13.97
C GLU A 47 3.46 2.96 12.64
N TYR A 48 2.32 2.26 12.46
CA TYR A 48 1.47 2.46 11.29
C TYR A 48 0.81 3.86 11.29
N GLU A 49 0.35 4.36 12.44
CA GLU A 49 -0.17 5.74 12.56
C GLU A 49 0.88 6.76 12.09
N ARG A 50 2.14 6.58 12.52
CA ARG A 50 3.25 7.44 12.10
C ARG A 50 3.60 7.29 10.62
N LEU A 51 3.64 6.06 10.10
CA LEU A 51 3.93 5.78 8.70
C LEU A 51 2.88 6.38 7.76
N LEU A 52 1.61 6.32 8.16
CA LEU A 52 0.50 6.86 7.38
C LEU A 52 0.23 8.35 7.64
N GLY A 53 0.77 8.90 8.73
CA GLY A 53 0.50 10.26 9.19
C GLY A 53 -0.94 10.46 9.64
N LEU A 54 -1.60 9.39 10.13
CA LEU A 54 -3.02 9.38 10.46
C LEU A 54 -3.23 8.91 11.91
N PRO A 55 -3.38 9.83 12.88
CA PRO A 55 -3.75 9.47 14.24
C PRO A 55 -5.18 8.93 14.28
N LEU A 56 -5.39 7.82 14.97
CA LEU A 56 -6.67 7.11 15.09
C LEU A 56 -7.71 7.92 15.86
N THR A 57 -7.27 8.73 16.82
CA THR A 57 -8.15 9.57 17.65
C THR A 57 -8.85 10.67 16.86
N GLU A 58 -8.34 11.03 15.68
CA GLU A 58 -8.83 12.17 14.89
C GLU A 58 -9.38 11.76 13.52
N SER A 59 -9.25 10.48 13.15
CA SER A 59 -9.60 9.98 11.82
C SER A 59 -10.74 8.98 11.88
N SER A 60 -11.72 9.08 10.97
CA SER A 60 -12.69 8.00 10.77
C SER A 60 -11.98 6.75 10.27
N LEU A 61 -12.28 5.59 10.83
CA LEU A 61 -11.65 4.33 10.43
C LEU A 61 -12.17 3.88 9.05
N TYR A 62 -11.26 3.41 8.21
CA TYR A 62 -11.63 2.68 7.00
C TYR A 62 -12.09 1.28 7.37
N PHE A 63 -13.26 0.91 6.86
CA PHE A 63 -13.76 -0.46 6.83
C PHE A 63 -14.05 -0.80 5.39
N HIS A 64 -13.61 -1.98 4.94
CA HIS A 64 -13.93 -2.45 3.60
C HIS A 64 -15.45 -2.52 3.43
N GLN A 65 -15.99 -1.74 2.50
CA GLN A 65 -17.44 -1.60 2.34
C GLN A 65 -18.01 -2.64 1.36
N GLY A 66 -17.14 -3.42 0.70
CA GLY A 66 -17.55 -4.33 -0.37
C GLY A 66 -18.12 -3.61 -1.59
N GLN A 67 -17.88 -2.29 -1.69
CA GLN A 67 -18.31 -1.43 -2.79
C GLN A 67 -17.04 -0.97 -3.53
N PRO A 68 -16.51 -1.78 -4.46
CA PRO A 68 -15.28 -1.45 -5.14
C PRO A 68 -15.45 -0.16 -5.96
N PRO A 69 -14.37 0.63 -6.13
CA PRO A 69 -14.43 1.85 -6.91
C PRO A 69 -14.79 1.58 -8.36
N SER A 70 -15.51 2.52 -8.99
CA SER A 70 -15.83 2.41 -10.40
C SER A 70 -14.57 2.56 -11.26
N TRP A 71 -14.51 1.82 -12.37
CA TRP A 71 -13.39 1.91 -13.31
C TRP A 71 -13.21 3.29 -13.94
N ALA A 72 -14.29 4.08 -14.06
CA ALA A 72 -14.21 5.49 -14.45
C ALA A 72 -13.42 6.33 -13.42
N THR A 73 -13.58 6.05 -12.12
CA THR A 73 -12.82 6.72 -11.06
C THR A 73 -11.34 6.37 -11.15
N ILE A 74 -11.02 5.10 -11.40
CA ILE A 74 -9.62 4.65 -11.56
C ILE A 74 -8.99 5.21 -12.84
N ALA A 75 -9.73 5.24 -13.95
CA ALA A 75 -9.27 5.84 -15.20
C ALA A 75 -8.95 7.33 -15.02
N ARG A 76 -9.81 8.07 -14.30
CA ARG A 76 -9.58 9.48 -13.96
C ARG A 76 -8.33 9.66 -13.07
N LEU A 77 -8.14 8.80 -12.08
CA LEU A 77 -6.95 8.81 -11.22
C LEU A 77 -5.67 8.61 -12.05
N LEU A 78 -5.67 7.66 -12.99
CA LEU A 78 -4.52 7.37 -13.84
C LEU A 78 -4.41 8.30 -15.07
N ARG A 79 -5.35 9.24 -15.22
CA ARG A 79 -5.51 10.17 -16.34
C ARG A 79 -5.53 9.49 -17.71
N VAL A 80 -6.29 8.42 -17.80
CA VAL A 80 -6.53 7.67 -19.04
C VAL A 80 -8.01 7.62 -19.37
N SER A 81 -8.34 7.32 -20.63
CA SER A 81 -9.73 7.09 -21.01
C SER A 81 -10.25 5.78 -20.43
N GLU A 82 -11.57 5.69 -20.24
CA GLU A 82 -12.21 4.42 -19.86
C GLU A 82 -11.96 3.30 -20.88
N THR A 83 -11.82 3.66 -22.16
CA THR A 83 -11.49 2.72 -23.23
C THR A 83 -10.07 2.17 -23.13
N GLU A 84 -9.10 2.97 -22.70
CA GLU A 84 -7.75 2.50 -22.40
C GLU A 84 -7.78 1.66 -21.11
N MET A 85 -8.53 2.11 -20.10
CA MET A 85 -8.65 1.38 -18.84
C MET A 85 -9.22 -0.03 -19.05
N ALA A 86 -10.22 -0.17 -19.91
CA ALA A 86 -10.82 -1.46 -20.25
C ALA A 86 -9.81 -2.45 -20.88
N LYS A 87 -8.77 -1.96 -21.56
CA LYS A 87 -7.70 -2.81 -22.14
C LYS A 87 -6.65 -3.21 -21.11
N ARG A 88 -6.42 -2.36 -20.10
CA ARG A 88 -5.33 -2.51 -19.13
C ARG A 88 -5.73 -3.31 -17.90
N ARG A 89 -6.98 -3.15 -17.43
CA ARG A 89 -7.50 -3.96 -16.30
C ARG A 89 -7.53 -5.43 -16.67
N ARG A 90 -7.32 -6.31 -15.69
CA ARG A 90 -7.40 -7.76 -15.84
C ARG A 90 -8.30 -8.33 -14.78
N ASN A 91 -8.89 -9.48 -15.08
CA ASN A 91 -9.56 -10.33 -14.12
C ASN A 91 -8.71 -11.59 -13.95
N ARG A 92 -8.19 -11.82 -12.74
CA ARG A 92 -7.41 -13.01 -12.38
C ARG A 92 -8.10 -13.67 -11.21
N ASN A 93 -8.49 -14.94 -11.36
CA ASN A 93 -9.17 -15.71 -10.30
C ASN A 93 -10.43 -15.02 -9.74
N SER A 94 -11.22 -14.37 -10.59
CA SER A 94 -12.42 -13.58 -10.23
C SER A 94 -12.13 -12.27 -9.50
N MET A 95 -10.87 -11.86 -9.39
CA MET A 95 -10.50 -10.56 -8.85
C MET A 95 -10.06 -9.65 -9.96
N GLU A 96 -10.65 -8.46 -10.00
CA GLU A 96 -10.25 -7.44 -10.93
C GLU A 96 -9.14 -6.57 -10.35
N GLY A 97 -8.22 -6.15 -11.21
CA GLY A 97 -7.11 -5.30 -10.84
C GLY A 97 -6.37 -4.75 -12.05
N ILE A 98 -5.29 -4.04 -11.77
CA ILE A 98 -4.41 -3.44 -12.77
C ILE A 98 -3.00 -3.99 -12.58
N PRO A 99 -2.30 -4.38 -13.66
CA PRO A 99 -0.89 -4.78 -13.58
C PRO A 99 -0.03 -3.68 -12.95
N ARG A 100 0.80 -4.03 -11.97
CA ARG A 100 1.71 -3.11 -11.27
C ARG A 100 2.61 -2.33 -12.24
N VAL A 101 3.19 -3.02 -13.21
CA VAL A 101 4.08 -2.43 -14.24
C VAL A 101 3.40 -1.26 -14.96
N TYR A 102 2.11 -1.37 -15.27
CA TYR A 102 1.39 -0.29 -15.93
C TYR A 102 1.25 0.94 -15.03
N ILE A 103 1.05 0.75 -13.72
CA ILE A 103 0.96 1.84 -12.75
C ILE A 103 2.33 2.51 -12.58
N GLU A 104 3.41 1.73 -12.57
CA GLU A 104 4.80 2.25 -12.54
C GLU A 104 5.13 3.04 -13.82
N GLU A 105 4.71 2.57 -15.00
CA GLU A 105 4.83 3.33 -16.25
C GLU A 105 4.10 4.68 -16.17
N ARG A 106 2.89 4.70 -15.61
CA ARG A 106 2.13 5.96 -15.40
C ARG A 106 2.84 6.89 -14.42
N LEU A 107 3.47 6.36 -13.37
CA LEU A 107 4.23 7.16 -12.41
C LEU A 107 5.40 7.89 -13.09
N LEU A 108 6.19 7.16 -13.88
CA LEU A 108 7.33 7.72 -14.62
C LEU A 108 6.87 8.76 -15.65
N GLN A 109 5.76 8.51 -16.32
CA GLN A 109 5.18 9.47 -17.25
C GLN A 109 4.77 10.78 -16.56
N PHE A 110 4.10 10.71 -15.39
CA PHE A 110 3.75 11.92 -14.63
C PHE A 110 4.97 12.68 -14.11
N GLN A 111 6.06 11.97 -13.80
CA GLN A 111 7.33 12.60 -13.47
C GLN A 111 7.91 13.40 -14.65
N GLU A 112 7.88 12.85 -15.87
CA GLU A 112 8.33 13.54 -17.08
C GLU A 112 7.45 14.74 -17.44
N GLU A 113 6.12 14.59 -17.29
CA GLU A 113 5.14 15.65 -17.50
C GLU A 113 5.15 16.72 -16.40
N GLN A 114 5.94 16.51 -15.32
CA GLN A 114 6.00 17.35 -14.11
C GLN A 114 4.64 17.52 -13.43
N ASP A 115 3.78 16.51 -13.54
CA ASP A 115 2.50 16.48 -12.86
C ASP A 115 2.64 15.87 -11.46
N TRP A 116 3.12 16.69 -10.53
CA TRP A 116 3.44 16.25 -9.18
C TRP A 116 2.22 15.73 -8.41
N ASP A 117 1.04 16.31 -8.63
CA ASP A 117 -0.19 15.88 -7.95
C ASP A 117 -0.58 14.47 -8.39
N ALA A 118 -0.61 14.19 -9.70
CA ALA A 118 -0.90 12.84 -10.20
C ALA A 118 0.20 11.85 -9.86
N MET A 119 1.47 12.28 -9.86
CA MET A 119 2.59 11.45 -9.46
C MET A 119 2.45 11.00 -7.99
N ILE A 120 2.14 11.90 -7.06
CA ILE A 120 1.92 11.58 -5.65
C ILE A 120 0.74 10.61 -5.48
N ASP A 121 -0.34 10.84 -6.22
CA ASP A 121 -1.52 9.97 -6.21
C ASP A 121 -1.18 8.54 -6.69
N VAL A 122 -0.42 8.41 -7.79
CA VAL A 122 0.01 7.10 -8.32
C VAL A 122 1.02 6.42 -7.39
N LEU A 123 1.95 7.16 -6.80
CA LEU A 123 2.88 6.64 -5.82
C LEU A 123 2.14 6.13 -4.58
N GLY A 124 1.14 6.87 -4.12
CA GLY A 124 0.26 6.46 -3.03
C GLY A 124 -0.49 5.17 -3.37
N LEU A 125 -1.05 5.06 -4.58
CA LEU A 125 -1.69 3.84 -5.04
C LEU A 125 -0.73 2.64 -5.04
N LEU A 126 0.51 2.82 -5.52
CA LEU A 126 1.55 1.78 -5.48
C LEU A 126 1.87 1.35 -4.05
N LEU A 127 2.03 2.30 -3.13
CA LEU A 127 2.29 2.00 -1.72
C LEU A 127 1.15 1.18 -1.11
N TYR A 128 -0.10 1.54 -1.41
CA TYR A 128 -1.27 0.79 -0.93
C TYR A 128 -1.31 -0.63 -1.52
N GLY A 129 -1.08 -0.79 -2.82
CA GLY A 129 -1.14 -2.11 -3.47
C GLY A 129 0.04 -3.03 -3.17
N VAL A 130 1.25 -2.48 -2.99
CA VAL A 130 2.48 -3.28 -2.84
C VAL A 130 2.88 -3.45 -1.39
N VAL A 131 2.62 -2.46 -0.53
CA VAL A 131 3.09 -2.48 0.87
C VAL A 131 1.95 -2.77 1.83
N LEU A 132 0.83 -2.04 1.73
CA LEU A 132 -0.23 -2.10 2.73
C LEU A 132 -1.25 -3.23 2.51
N PHE A 133 -1.65 -3.46 1.26
CA PHE A 133 -2.61 -4.48 0.85
C PHE A 133 -2.05 -5.38 -0.28
N PRO A 134 -0.86 -6.00 -0.12
CA PRO A 134 -0.33 -6.92 -1.11
C PRO A 134 -1.13 -8.23 -1.09
N TYR A 135 -2.03 -8.36 -2.06
CA TYR A 135 -2.88 -9.55 -2.16
C TYR A 135 -2.47 -10.48 -3.32
N ILE A 136 -2.16 -9.92 -4.51
CA ILE A 136 -1.70 -10.67 -5.67
C ILE A 136 -0.39 -10.07 -6.18
N GLU A 137 0.60 -10.93 -6.42
CA GLU A 137 1.86 -10.53 -7.04
C GLU A 137 1.63 -9.84 -8.39
N ASP A 138 2.35 -8.75 -8.62
CA ASP A 138 2.32 -7.92 -9.83
C ASP A 138 0.97 -7.27 -10.17
N TYR A 139 0.01 -7.23 -9.26
CA TYR A 139 -1.29 -6.60 -9.46
C TYR A 139 -1.66 -5.72 -8.28
N ILE A 140 -2.32 -4.60 -8.58
CA ILE A 140 -3.07 -3.83 -7.59
C ILE A 140 -4.55 -4.15 -7.80
N ASP A 141 -5.19 -4.72 -6.79
CA ASP A 141 -6.60 -5.10 -6.83
C ASP A 141 -7.53 -3.94 -6.45
N LEU A 142 -8.83 -4.17 -6.62
CA LEU A 142 -9.86 -3.19 -6.28
C LEU A 142 -9.95 -2.88 -4.78
N ALA A 143 -9.55 -3.79 -3.88
CA ALA A 143 -9.61 -3.56 -2.44
C ALA A 143 -8.50 -2.58 -1.99
N ALA A 144 -7.29 -2.73 -2.52
CA ALA A 144 -6.21 -1.78 -2.32
C ALA A 144 -6.57 -0.40 -2.89
N MET A 145 -7.20 -0.36 -4.08
CA MET A 145 -7.70 0.88 -4.67
C MET A 145 -8.79 1.54 -3.82
N GLU A 146 -9.74 0.76 -3.28
CA GLU A 146 -10.79 1.26 -2.39
C GLU A 146 -10.19 1.89 -1.14
N ALA A 147 -9.25 1.20 -0.47
CA ALA A 147 -8.58 1.71 0.73
C ALA A 147 -7.78 2.99 0.44
N PHE A 148 -7.08 3.06 -0.69
CA PHE A 148 -6.38 4.26 -1.12
C PHE A 148 -7.33 5.44 -1.33
N LEU A 149 -8.43 5.22 -2.05
CA LEU A 149 -9.43 6.26 -2.33
C LEU A 149 -10.16 6.70 -1.06
N ALA A 150 -10.42 5.79 -0.13
CA ALA A 150 -10.98 6.08 1.18
C ALA A 150 -10.09 7.07 1.96
N LYS A 151 -8.79 6.82 1.99
CA LYS A 151 -7.82 7.71 2.62
C LYS A 151 -7.72 9.05 1.88
N ARG A 152 -7.60 9.01 0.54
CA ARG A 152 -7.37 10.22 -0.26
C ARG A 152 -8.58 11.15 -0.28
N ASP A 153 -9.76 10.60 -0.56
CA ASP A 153 -10.97 11.39 -0.83
C ASP A 153 -11.80 11.65 0.42
N ARG A 154 -11.71 10.78 1.43
CA ARG A 154 -12.54 10.85 2.65
C ARG A 154 -11.74 11.03 3.94
N GLY A 155 -10.41 10.93 3.89
CA GLY A 155 -9.56 11.00 5.08
C GLY A 155 -9.71 9.79 6.01
N GLU A 156 -10.22 8.67 5.48
CA GLU A 156 -10.40 7.46 6.29
C GLU A 156 -9.04 6.79 6.60
N ASN A 157 -8.91 6.30 7.82
CA ASN A 157 -7.69 5.71 8.34
C ASN A 157 -7.68 4.18 8.14
N PRO A 158 -6.79 3.64 7.27
CA PRO A 158 -6.72 2.21 7.00
C PRO A 158 -5.87 1.42 8.00
N THR A 159 -5.28 2.07 9.02
CA THR A 159 -4.39 1.40 9.99
C THR A 159 -5.02 0.14 10.58
N MET A 160 -6.30 0.19 10.97
CA MET A 160 -6.99 -0.98 11.53
C MET A 160 -7.14 -2.12 10.51
N ALA A 161 -7.41 -1.80 9.25
CA ALA A 161 -7.52 -2.79 8.19
C ALA A 161 -6.16 -3.42 7.86
N VAL A 162 -5.10 -2.60 7.79
CA VAL A 162 -3.72 -3.07 7.58
C VAL A 162 -3.29 -3.99 8.71
N LEU A 163 -3.53 -3.61 9.97
CA LEU A 163 -3.19 -4.46 11.12
C LEU A 163 -3.92 -5.80 11.10
N ALA A 164 -5.22 -5.80 10.82
CA ALA A 164 -5.99 -7.03 10.74
C ALA A 164 -5.41 -7.98 9.67
N ASP A 165 -5.04 -7.43 8.51
CA ASP A 165 -4.48 -8.20 7.39
C ASP A 165 -3.03 -8.66 7.65
N THR A 166 -2.23 -7.85 8.36
CA THR A 166 -0.89 -8.24 8.83
C THR A 166 -0.97 -9.39 9.84
N TYR A 167 -1.84 -9.30 10.85
CA TYR A 167 -2.02 -10.38 11.83
C TYR A 167 -2.53 -11.67 11.18
N TYR A 168 -3.44 -11.54 10.21
CA TYR A 168 -3.94 -12.69 9.45
C TYR A 168 -2.84 -13.39 8.65
N SER A 169 -1.97 -12.63 7.96
CA SER A 169 -0.82 -13.20 7.23
C SER A 169 0.17 -13.89 8.17
N LEU A 170 0.52 -13.25 9.29
CA LEU A 170 1.45 -13.83 10.27
C LEU A 170 0.88 -15.12 10.88
N HIS A 171 -0.42 -15.15 11.17
CA HIS A 171 -1.09 -16.35 11.67
C HIS A 171 -0.96 -17.51 10.68
N GLN A 172 -1.30 -17.28 9.40
CA GLN A 172 -1.20 -18.31 8.36
C GLN A 172 0.24 -18.82 8.19
N CYS A 173 1.24 -17.93 8.19
CA CYS A 173 2.64 -18.33 8.13
C CYS A 173 3.07 -19.16 9.35
N GLY A 174 2.56 -18.81 10.54
CA GLY A 174 2.80 -19.57 11.77
C GLY A 174 2.23 -20.99 11.70
N GLU A 175 1.02 -21.15 11.17
CA GLU A 175 0.40 -22.46 10.95
C GLU A 175 1.17 -23.29 9.91
N GLN A 176 1.58 -22.68 8.81
CA GLN A 176 2.33 -23.36 7.76
C GLN A 176 3.72 -23.81 8.23
N ARG A 177 4.38 -23.02 9.09
CA ARG A 177 5.63 -23.42 9.77
C ARG A 177 5.42 -24.54 10.79
N ARG A 178 4.31 -24.55 11.53
CA ARG A 178 3.98 -25.66 12.45
C ARG A 178 3.72 -26.95 11.69
N GLY A 179 2.97 -26.90 10.59
CA GLY A 179 2.75 -28.06 9.71
C GLY A 179 4.04 -28.56 9.04
N ALA A 180 4.97 -27.66 8.72
CA ALA A 180 6.29 -27.97 8.17
C ALA A 180 7.34 -28.44 9.20
N LEU A 181 7.02 -28.42 10.50
CA LEU A 181 7.84 -29.09 11.52
C LEU A 181 7.45 -30.57 11.66
N ASP A 182 6.25 -30.96 11.22
CA ASP A 182 5.77 -32.35 11.17
C ASP A 182 6.13 -33.06 9.85
N ALA A 183 6.50 -32.31 8.81
CA ALA A 183 7.11 -32.82 7.58
C ALA A 183 8.15 -31.80 7.09
N ALA A 184 9.40 -32.23 6.90
CA ALA A 184 10.60 -31.44 6.59
C ALA A 184 10.35 -30.10 5.83
N PRO A 185 11.09 -29.03 6.16
CA PRO A 185 10.67 -27.66 5.85
C PRO A 185 10.66 -27.39 4.34
N PRO A 186 9.60 -26.77 3.78
CA PRO A 186 9.74 -26.09 2.52
C PRO A 186 10.49 -24.79 2.80
N CYS A 187 11.76 -24.76 2.42
CA CYS A 187 12.50 -23.52 2.28
C CYS A 187 11.71 -22.60 1.34
N CYS A 188 11.20 -21.49 1.85
CA CYS A 188 10.91 -20.34 1.02
C CYS A 188 12.27 -19.80 0.53
N THR A 189 12.75 -20.29 -0.61
CA THR A 189 13.80 -19.62 -1.37
C THR A 189 13.13 -18.55 -2.21
N SER A 190 13.11 -17.32 -1.70
CA SER A 190 13.03 -16.13 -2.55
C SER A 190 14.34 -16.06 -3.36
N GLY A 191 14.22 -16.01 -4.68
CA GLY A 191 15.34 -15.91 -5.62
C GLY A 191 16.05 -14.57 -5.59
#